data_AF-A0A842PA02-F1
#
_entry.id   AF-A0A842PA02-F1
#
_cell.length_a   1.000
_cell.length_b   1.000
_cell.length_c   1.000
_cell.angle_alpha   90.00
_cell.angle_beta   90.00
_cell.angle_gamma   90.00
#
_symmetry.space_group_name_H-M   'P 1'
#
loop_
_entity.id
_entity.type
_entity.pdbx_description
1 polymer ?
#
loop_
_entity_poly.entity_id
_entity_poly.type
_entity_poly.pdbx_seq_one_letter_code
_entity_poly.pdbx_strand_id
1 'polypeptide(L)'
;MKKEINCTKLNGERITESKDKVVIEEPLSIFVNGRHFVTTMISPQMKKEFVIGHLFSEGIIRDVEELESLQIEESIANVIISSPLKVLTARKLIVSGCGGGTSFLDESKLPEVSSDLKIDAYEVFEAVKSISGSDLHRITGGVHVVGLFDKESRICISEDIGRHNALDKVIGYGLTENIDFEDTFVACTGRISSEMALKCSVANIPVVASRGATTSLAIEIAEKTGLCIIGFVRGERMNVYTNRGRIITPNFVQIPPHRPISSSRGHAVRIRKQGLLDHPYRKNLLSLAFYRSLRHLCFSIRLRSCRKEKRFSAVLKARPFLSGTPPLR
;
A
#
# COMPACT_ATOMS: atom_id res chain seq x y z
N MET A 1 4.51 -17.31 14.50
CA MET A 1 4.03 -16.59 13.30
C MET A 1 3.26 -17.43 12.29
N LYS A 2 3.44 -18.75 12.24
CA LYS A 2 2.74 -19.60 11.28
C LYS A 2 2.35 -20.93 11.92
N LYS A 3 1.29 -21.55 11.41
CA LYS A 3 0.82 -22.88 11.77
C LYS A 3 0.62 -23.72 10.51
N GLU A 4 0.77 -25.03 10.63
CA GLU A 4 0.48 -25.96 9.54
C GLU A 4 -0.99 -26.37 9.59
N ILE A 5 -1.69 -26.22 8.46
CA ILE A 5 -3.10 -26.53 8.30
C ILE A 5 -3.24 -27.57 7.18
N ASN A 6 -4.09 -28.57 7.38
CA ASN A 6 -4.41 -29.53 6.34
C ASN A 6 -5.17 -28.82 5.20
N CYS A 7 -4.80 -29.11 3.97
CA CYS A 7 -5.43 -28.55 2.78
C CYS A 7 -5.41 -29.57 1.64
N THR A 8 -6.36 -29.44 0.73
CA THR A 8 -6.38 -30.20 -0.51
C THR A 8 -5.78 -29.33 -1.62
N LYS A 9 -4.70 -29.79 -2.25
CA LYS A 9 -4.06 -29.11 -3.38
C LYS A 9 -4.60 -29.66 -4.70
N LEU A 10 -5.06 -28.76 -5.56
CA LEU A 10 -5.48 -29.07 -6.93
C LEU A 10 -4.41 -28.58 -7.91
N ASN A 11 -3.77 -29.51 -8.62
CA ASN A 11 -2.71 -29.21 -9.59
C ASN A 11 -3.04 -29.86 -10.94
N GLY A 12 -3.68 -29.09 -11.83
CA GLY A 12 -4.25 -29.63 -13.07
C GLY A 12 -5.34 -30.66 -12.74
N GLU A 13 -5.16 -31.91 -13.17
CA GLU A 13 -6.10 -33.01 -12.92
C GLU A 13 -5.81 -33.78 -11.61
N ARG A 14 -4.79 -33.39 -10.84
CA ARG A 14 -4.41 -34.08 -9.59
C ARG A 14 -4.98 -33.40 -8.36
N ILE A 15 -5.57 -34.19 -7.48
CA ILE A 15 -6.04 -33.79 -6.15
C ILE A 15 -5.18 -34.50 -5.12
N THR A 16 -4.54 -33.75 -4.22
CA THR A 16 -3.69 -34.31 -3.17
C THR A 16 -3.95 -33.65 -1.82
N GLU A 17 -4.12 -34.45 -0.77
CA GLU A 17 -4.07 -33.97 0.62
C GLU A 17 -2.64 -33.53 0.97
N SER A 18 -2.52 -32.37 1.62
CA SER A 18 -1.24 -31.74 1.94
C SER A 18 -1.35 -30.90 3.21
N LYS A 19 -0.22 -30.40 3.69
CA LYS A 19 -0.17 -29.36 4.73
C LYS A 19 0.34 -28.07 4.11
N ASP A 20 -0.25 -26.95 4.51
CA ASP A 20 0.21 -25.62 4.13
C ASP A 20 0.50 -24.75 5.36
N LYS A 21 1.46 -23.83 5.20
CA LYS A 21 1.89 -22.92 6.26
C LYS A 21 1.09 -21.64 6.16
N VAL A 22 0.19 -21.44 7.12
CA VAL A 22 -0.68 -20.26 7.19
C VAL A 22 -0.19 -19.34 8.30
N VAL A 23 -0.24 -18.04 8.07
CA VAL A 23 0.08 -17.03 9.09
C VAL A 23 -0.88 -17.14 10.29
N ILE A 24 -0.37 -16.86 11.49
CA ILE A 24 -1.20 -16.74 12.69
C ILE A 24 -1.77 -15.32 12.74
N GLU A 25 -3.09 -15.27 12.83
CA GLU A 25 -3.89 -14.07 13.06
C GLU A 25 -4.57 -14.24 14.43
N GLU A 26 -4.40 -13.24 15.31
CA GLU A 26 -4.97 -13.25 16.65
C GLU A 26 -5.53 -11.88 17.05
N PRO A 27 -6.62 -11.84 17.84
CA PRO A 27 -7.17 -10.59 18.32
C PRO A 27 -6.29 -10.02 19.44
N LEU A 28 -6.11 -8.70 19.44
CA LEU A 28 -5.58 -7.96 20.59
C LEU A 28 -6.56 -6.84 20.94
N SER A 29 -7.14 -6.93 22.14
CA SER A 29 -8.01 -5.91 22.71
C SER A 29 -7.18 -4.95 23.57
N ILE A 30 -7.19 -3.67 23.21
CA ILE A 30 -6.48 -2.61 23.94
C ILE A 30 -7.48 -1.89 24.83
N PHE A 31 -7.16 -1.80 26.11
CA PHE A 31 -7.88 -1.02 27.11
C PHE A 31 -6.99 0.14 27.56
N VAL A 32 -7.51 1.36 27.54
CA VAL A 32 -6.79 2.56 28.01
C VAL A 32 -7.54 3.12 29.20
N ASN A 33 -6.88 3.23 30.35
CA ASN A 33 -7.45 3.69 31.63
C ASN A 33 -8.74 2.94 31.99
N GLY A 34 -8.72 1.61 31.83
CA GLY A 34 -9.83 0.71 32.13
C GLY A 34 -10.98 0.71 31.12
N ARG A 35 -10.88 1.47 30.02
CA ARG A 35 -11.91 1.53 28.97
C ARG A 35 -11.44 0.80 27.71
N HIS A 36 -12.32 -0.02 27.14
CA HIS A 36 -12.05 -0.65 25.84
C HIS A 36 -11.85 0.44 24.78
N PHE A 37 -10.69 0.40 24.12
CA PHE A 37 -10.34 1.35 23.08
C PHE A 37 -10.54 0.75 21.69
N VAL A 38 -9.94 -0.41 21.42
CA VAL A 38 -10.05 -1.11 20.14
C VAL A 38 -9.75 -2.59 20.30
N THR A 39 -10.30 -3.41 19.42
CA THR A 39 -9.83 -4.77 19.18
C THR A 39 -9.40 -4.87 17.72
N THR A 40 -8.17 -5.33 17.49
CA THR A 40 -7.60 -5.49 16.14
C THR A 40 -7.02 -6.87 15.95
N MET A 41 -7.04 -7.37 14.72
CA MET A 41 -6.40 -8.63 14.36
C MET A 41 -4.95 -8.34 13.99
N ILE A 42 -4.00 -8.96 14.70
CA ILE A 42 -2.57 -8.78 14.50
C ILE A 42 -1.85 -10.12 14.35
N SER A 43 -0.60 -10.04 13.91
CA SER A 43 0.34 -11.14 14.08
C SER A 43 1.01 -11.07 15.47
N PRO A 44 1.34 -12.23 16.09
CA PRO A 44 1.68 -12.33 17.53
C PRO A 44 2.96 -11.65 18.00
N GLN A 45 3.80 -11.18 17.09
CA GLN A 45 5.07 -10.53 17.41
C GLN A 45 4.91 -9.04 17.62
N MET A 46 5.85 -8.45 18.36
CA MET A 46 5.92 -7.00 18.59
C MET A 46 4.60 -6.40 19.11
N LYS A 47 3.91 -7.09 20.03
CA LYS A 47 2.63 -6.62 20.57
C LYS A 47 2.79 -5.31 21.33
N LYS A 48 3.89 -5.17 22.08
CA LYS A 48 4.19 -3.97 22.87
C LYS A 48 4.34 -2.76 21.94
N GLU A 49 5.16 -2.91 20.91
CA GLU A 49 5.43 -1.89 19.90
C GLU A 49 4.16 -1.59 19.09
N PHE A 50 3.36 -2.60 18.75
CA PHE A 50 2.06 -2.38 18.13
C PHE A 50 1.17 -1.48 18.98
N VAL A 51 1.00 -1.77 20.28
CA VAL A 51 0.15 -0.98 21.17
C VAL A 51 0.64 0.46 21.26
N ILE A 52 1.95 0.66 21.50
CA ILE A 52 2.55 2.00 21.61
C ILE A 52 2.35 2.79 20.31
N GLY A 53 2.74 2.22 19.17
CA GLY A 53 2.64 2.91 17.89
C GLY A 53 1.20 3.13 17.43
N HIS A 54 0.27 2.24 17.79
CA HIS A 54 -1.15 2.40 17.50
C HIS A 54 -1.77 3.55 18.31
N LEU A 55 -1.47 3.62 19.61
CA LEU A 55 -1.92 4.72 20.47
C LEU A 55 -1.34 6.07 20.03
N PHE A 56 -0.07 6.10 19.64
CA PHE A 56 0.57 7.30 19.10
C PHE A 56 -0.06 7.73 17.78
N SER A 57 -0.21 6.79 16.84
CA SER A 57 -0.79 7.05 15.52
C SER A 57 -2.24 7.52 15.55
N GLU A 58 -3.01 7.08 16.55
CA GLU A 58 -4.39 7.52 16.80
C GLU A 58 -4.45 8.80 17.66
N GLY A 59 -3.31 9.37 18.07
CA GLY A 59 -3.22 10.60 18.85
C GLY A 59 -3.62 10.46 20.31
N ILE A 60 -3.64 9.24 20.85
CA ILE A 60 -3.94 8.96 22.26
C ILE A 60 -2.78 9.39 23.16
N ILE A 61 -1.56 9.14 22.71
CA ILE A 61 -0.31 9.59 23.34
C ILE A 61 0.49 10.42 22.33
N ARG A 62 1.28 11.38 22.80
CA ARG A 62 2.23 12.13 21.95
C ARG A 62 3.66 11.63 22.08
N ASP A 63 3.96 10.98 23.18
CA ASP A 63 5.28 10.50 23.53
C ASP A 63 5.14 9.22 24.39
N VAL A 64 6.24 8.49 24.58
CA VAL A 64 6.21 7.23 25.33
C VAL A 64 6.14 7.49 26.84
N GLU A 65 6.54 8.67 27.28
CA GLU A 65 6.51 9.14 28.67
C GLU A 65 5.08 9.33 29.20
N GLU A 66 4.10 9.58 28.32
CA GLU A 66 2.68 9.56 28.68
C GLU A 66 2.17 8.17 29.12
N LEU A 67 2.91 7.09 28.83
CA LEU A 67 2.57 5.70 29.17
C LEU A 67 3.07 5.34 30.58
N GLU A 68 2.20 5.37 31.57
CA GLU A 68 2.53 5.00 32.96
C GLU A 68 2.69 3.49 33.12
N SER A 69 1.88 2.70 32.41
CA SER A 69 2.04 1.25 32.37
C SER A 69 1.43 0.61 31.11
N LEU A 70 2.00 -0.51 30.70
CA LEU A 70 1.48 -1.38 29.65
C LEU A 70 1.70 -2.83 30.07
N GLN A 71 0.60 -3.54 30.29
CA GLN A 71 0.59 -4.97 30.60
C GLN A 71 -0.14 -5.72 29.50
N ILE A 72 0.49 -6.78 28.97
CA ILE A 72 -0.08 -7.59 27.90
C ILE A 72 -0.23 -9.02 28.40
N GLU A 73 -1.47 -9.47 28.53
CA GLU A 73 -1.83 -10.82 28.91
C GLU A 73 -2.61 -11.47 27.77
N GLU A 74 -1.99 -12.45 27.11
CA GLU A 74 -2.53 -13.14 25.95
C GLU A 74 -3.03 -12.20 24.83
N SER A 75 -4.33 -11.90 24.83
CA SER A 75 -5.07 -11.13 23.83
C SER A 75 -5.59 -9.80 24.39
N ILE A 76 -5.16 -9.39 25.58
CA ILE A 76 -5.58 -8.16 26.25
C ILE A 76 -4.34 -7.32 26.57
N ALA A 77 -4.35 -6.06 26.14
CA ALA A 77 -3.37 -5.05 26.51
C ALA A 77 -4.05 -4.00 27.41
N ASN A 78 -3.65 -3.95 28.68
CA ASN A 78 -4.08 -2.93 29.63
C ASN A 78 -3.04 -1.82 29.67
N VAL A 79 -3.48 -0.60 29.33
CA VAL A 79 -2.65 0.59 29.24
C VAL A 79 -3.15 1.61 30.25
N ILE A 80 -2.22 2.18 31.02
CA ILE A 80 -2.49 3.37 31.84
C ILE A 80 -1.69 4.54 31.25
N ILE A 81 -2.39 5.63 30.97
CA ILE A 81 -1.81 6.90 30.52
C ILE A 81 -2.09 8.02 31.51
N SER A 82 -1.17 8.97 31.61
CA SER A 82 -1.26 10.14 32.50
C SER A 82 -2.40 11.10 32.15
N SER A 83 -2.88 11.07 30.90
CA SER A 83 -3.91 11.98 30.36
C SER A 83 -5.24 11.26 30.06
N PRO A 84 -6.06 10.90 31.07
CA PRO A 84 -7.26 10.06 30.92
C PRO A 84 -8.34 10.60 29.98
N LEU A 85 -8.45 11.93 29.84
CA LEU A 85 -9.49 12.56 29.01
C LEU A 85 -9.18 12.51 27.51
N LYS A 86 -7.95 12.18 27.09
CA LYS A 86 -7.60 12.08 25.66
C LYS A 86 -8.36 10.96 24.95
N VAL A 87 -8.56 9.82 25.63
CA VAL A 87 -9.32 8.68 25.07
C VAL A 87 -10.76 9.05 24.69
N LEU A 88 -11.37 10.01 25.41
CA LEU A 88 -12.73 10.50 25.13
C LEU A 88 -12.79 11.53 24.00
N THR A 89 -11.67 12.16 23.67
CA THR A 89 -11.61 13.30 22.75
C THR A 89 -10.85 12.99 21.46
N ALA A 90 -10.14 11.87 21.40
CA ALA A 90 -9.46 11.37 20.22
C ALA A 90 -10.47 11.13 19.10
N ARG A 91 -10.58 12.12 18.20
CA ARG A 91 -11.35 12.02 16.96
C ARG A 91 -10.42 11.50 15.89
N LYS A 92 -10.81 10.42 15.21
CA LYS A 92 -10.10 9.94 14.03
C LYS A 92 -10.01 11.06 12.98
N LEU A 93 -8.79 11.39 12.57
CA LEU A 93 -8.49 12.35 11.50
C LEU A 93 -9.04 11.88 10.15
N ILE A 94 -9.21 10.56 9.98
CA ILE A 94 -9.91 9.95 8.85
C ILE A 94 -10.93 8.96 9.41
N VAL A 95 -12.22 9.26 9.22
CA VAL A 95 -13.28 8.30 9.50
C VAL A 95 -13.46 7.41 8.27
N SER A 96 -12.86 6.21 8.29
CA SER A 96 -13.12 5.19 7.28
C SER A 96 -14.52 4.61 7.52
N GLY A 97 -15.50 5.05 6.74
CA GLY A 97 -16.84 4.46 6.75
C GLY A 97 -16.82 3.08 6.12
N CYS A 98 -16.65 2.02 6.90
CA CYS A 98 -16.93 0.64 6.45
C CYS A 98 -18.45 0.43 6.17
N GLY A 99 -19.29 1.45 6.38
CA GLY A 99 -20.75 1.43 6.20
C GLY A 99 -21.30 2.47 5.22
N GLY A 100 -20.56 2.88 4.19
CA GLY A 100 -21.11 3.67 3.07
C GLY A 100 -21.12 5.20 3.23
N GLY A 101 -20.43 5.75 4.22
CA GLY A 101 -20.19 7.20 4.34
C GLY A 101 -18.87 7.62 3.70
N THR A 102 -18.86 8.78 3.03
CA THR A 102 -17.64 9.43 2.52
C THR A 102 -16.63 9.62 3.64
N SER A 103 -15.36 9.26 3.41
CA SER A 103 -14.28 9.58 4.36
C SER A 103 -14.13 11.10 4.44
N PHE A 104 -14.47 11.67 5.59
CA PHE A 104 -14.23 13.08 5.87
C PHE A 104 -12.82 13.24 6.44
N LEU A 105 -11.99 14.00 5.72
CA LEU A 105 -10.66 14.42 6.14
C LEU A 105 -10.77 15.80 6.78
N ASP A 106 -10.35 15.94 8.03
CA ASP A 106 -10.24 17.26 8.68
C ASP A 106 -8.87 17.86 8.39
N GLU A 107 -8.79 18.63 7.30
CA GLU A 107 -7.54 19.21 6.82
C GLU A 107 -6.88 20.16 7.81
N SER A 108 -7.67 20.81 8.67
CA SER A 108 -7.16 21.77 9.67
C SER A 108 -6.30 21.13 10.76
N LYS A 109 -6.36 19.79 10.87
CA LYS A 109 -5.64 19.02 11.88
C LYS A 109 -4.54 18.14 11.30
N LEU A 110 -4.25 18.27 10.01
CA LEU A 110 -3.16 17.53 9.41
C LEU A 110 -1.81 18.00 9.97
N PRO A 111 -0.93 17.09 10.40
CA PRO A 111 0.40 17.45 10.85
C PRO A 111 1.26 17.88 9.65
N GLU A 112 2.19 18.80 9.89
CA GLU A 112 3.23 19.15 8.93
C GLU A 112 4.46 18.27 9.16
N VAL A 113 5.01 17.72 8.07
CA VAL A 113 6.21 16.88 8.09
C VAL A 113 7.43 17.77 7.89
N SER A 114 8.06 18.12 9.01
CA SER A 114 9.25 18.97 9.06
C SER A 114 10.49 18.11 9.06
N SER A 115 11.29 18.19 7.99
CA SER A 115 12.55 17.46 7.85
C SER A 115 13.30 17.94 6.62
N ASP A 116 14.62 18.05 6.72
CA ASP A 116 15.52 18.35 5.58
C ASP A 116 16.06 17.08 4.90
N LEU A 117 15.56 15.90 5.30
CA LEU A 117 16.06 14.61 4.83
C LEU A 117 16.06 14.53 3.31
N LYS A 118 17.24 14.21 2.76
CA LYS A 118 17.47 13.83 1.38
C LYS A 118 17.99 12.41 1.33
N ILE A 119 17.41 11.59 0.45
CA ILE A 119 17.71 10.16 0.30
C ILE A 119 18.14 9.89 -1.14
N ASP A 120 19.19 9.11 -1.35
CA ASP A 120 19.55 8.68 -2.69
C ASP A 120 18.52 7.68 -3.25
N ALA A 121 18.17 7.80 -4.53
CA ALA A 121 17.28 6.85 -5.19
C ALA A 121 17.74 5.37 -5.03
N TYR A 122 19.05 5.10 -4.99
CA TYR A 122 19.60 3.77 -4.77
C TYR A 122 19.34 3.25 -3.35
N GLU A 123 19.35 4.11 -2.34
CA GLU A 123 19.00 3.73 -0.95
C GLU A 123 17.53 3.30 -0.87
N VAL A 124 16.64 4.00 -1.59
CA VAL A 124 15.22 3.61 -1.70
C VAL A 124 15.09 2.23 -2.36
N PHE A 125 15.83 1.96 -3.43
CA PHE A 125 15.82 0.66 -4.10
C PHE A 125 16.29 -0.47 -3.18
N GLU A 126 17.42 -0.29 -2.50
CA GLU A 126 17.97 -1.30 -1.60
C GLU A 126 17.09 -1.51 -0.36
N ALA A 127 16.50 -0.45 0.21
CA ALA A 127 15.56 -0.57 1.32
C ALA A 127 14.33 -1.42 0.95
N VAL A 128 13.66 -1.12 -0.18
CA VAL A 128 12.49 -1.90 -0.63
C VAL A 128 12.87 -3.33 -1.01
N LYS A 129 14.06 -3.54 -1.58
CA LYS A 129 14.59 -4.88 -1.89
C LYS A 129 14.84 -5.68 -0.61
N SER A 130 15.40 -5.05 0.43
CA SER A 130 15.74 -5.71 1.70
C SER A 130 14.51 -6.27 2.42
N ILE A 131 13.37 -5.56 2.41
CA ILE A 131 12.12 -6.02 3.02
C ILE A 131 11.37 -7.05 2.17
N SER A 132 11.64 -7.08 0.85
CA SER A 132 11.00 -8.02 -0.07
C SER A 132 11.53 -9.45 0.09
N GLY A 133 12.65 -9.62 0.81
CA GLY A 133 13.29 -10.91 1.08
C GLY A 133 12.71 -11.73 2.24
N SER A 134 11.71 -11.23 2.96
CA SER A 134 11.12 -11.91 4.13
C SER A 134 10.71 -13.35 3.81
N ASP A 135 11.22 -14.30 4.62
CA ASP A 135 10.86 -15.70 4.55
C ASP A 135 9.38 -15.92 4.85
N LEU A 136 8.80 -15.19 5.80
CA LEU A 136 7.40 -15.34 6.14
C LEU A 136 6.50 -14.87 5.00
N HIS A 137 6.79 -13.70 4.42
CA HIS A 137 6.08 -13.21 3.22
C HIS A 137 6.20 -14.20 2.06
N ARG A 138 7.39 -14.76 1.84
CA ARG A 138 7.63 -15.75 0.77
C ARG A 138 6.91 -17.07 1.01
N ILE A 139 6.82 -17.52 2.26
CA ILE A 139 6.22 -18.81 2.62
C ILE A 139 4.70 -18.74 2.65
N THR A 140 4.12 -17.68 3.23
CA THR A 140 2.68 -17.62 3.48
C THR A 140 1.94 -16.72 2.49
N GLY A 141 2.61 -15.73 1.89
CA GLY A 141 1.98 -14.66 1.11
C GLY A 141 1.01 -13.78 1.91
N GLY A 142 0.83 -14.05 3.20
CA GLY A 142 -0.26 -13.52 4.03
C GLY A 142 0.17 -12.41 4.99
N VAL A 143 1.38 -11.88 4.83
CA VAL A 143 1.88 -10.76 5.64
C VAL A 143 2.36 -9.60 4.79
N HIS A 144 2.24 -8.41 5.36
CA HIS A 144 2.92 -7.21 4.95
C HIS A 144 4.19 -7.01 5.76
N VAL A 145 5.19 -6.42 5.12
CA VAL A 145 6.48 -6.11 5.75
C VAL A 145 6.66 -4.60 5.66
N VAL A 146 7.03 -3.99 6.77
CA VAL A 146 7.38 -2.57 6.88
C VAL A 146 8.74 -2.50 7.56
N GLY A 147 9.66 -1.72 6.99
CA GLY A 147 10.94 -1.44 7.61
C GLY A 147 11.14 0.06 7.80
N LEU A 148 11.85 0.39 8.88
CA LEU A 148 12.34 1.74 9.18
C LEU A 148 13.82 1.80 8.87
N PHE A 149 14.23 2.89 8.24
CA PHE A 149 15.57 3.09 7.75
C PHE A 149 16.00 4.52 8.05
N ASP A 150 17.27 4.70 8.39
CA ASP A 150 17.95 5.98 8.32
C ASP A 150 18.86 5.99 7.07
N LYS A 151 19.77 6.98 6.96
CA LYS A 151 20.74 7.05 5.85
C LYS A 151 21.80 5.94 5.88
N GLU A 152 22.08 5.38 7.05
CA GLU A 152 23.21 4.47 7.26
C GLU A 152 22.78 3.01 7.23
N SER A 153 21.58 2.74 7.71
CA SER A 153 21.19 1.40 8.13
C SER A 153 19.68 1.19 8.17
N ARG A 154 19.34 -0.09 8.32
CA ARG A 154 17.99 -0.52 8.62
C ARG A 154 17.83 -0.59 10.13
N ILE A 155 16.99 0.26 10.68
CA ILE A 155 16.70 0.36 12.11
C ILE A 155 15.85 -0.84 12.57
N CYS A 156 14.72 -1.08 11.92
CA CYS A 156 13.83 -2.19 12.29
C CYS A 156 13.03 -2.74 11.10
N ILE A 157 12.55 -3.98 11.24
CA ILE A 157 11.58 -4.60 10.33
C ILE A 157 10.44 -5.15 11.19
N SER A 158 9.22 -4.94 10.73
CA SER A 158 8.02 -5.55 11.28
C SER A 158 7.24 -6.31 10.20
N GLU A 159 6.64 -7.41 10.61
CA GLU A 159 5.75 -8.24 9.81
C GLU A 159 4.37 -8.34 10.49
N ASP A 160 3.32 -8.13 9.71
CA ASP A 160 1.95 -8.29 10.19
C ASP A 160 0.99 -8.64 9.05
N ILE A 161 -0.13 -9.29 9.35
CA ILE A 161 -1.23 -9.51 8.40
C ILE A 161 -1.79 -8.19 7.85
N GLY A 162 -1.77 -7.13 8.67
CA GLY A 162 -2.19 -5.78 8.31
C GLY A 162 -0.99 -4.86 8.06
N ARG A 163 -0.94 -4.21 6.88
CA ARG A 163 0.13 -3.22 6.58
C ARG A 163 0.16 -2.06 7.58
N HIS A 164 -1.01 -1.67 8.08
CA HIS A 164 -1.15 -0.60 9.06
C HIS A 164 -0.62 -1.01 10.43
N ASN A 165 -0.87 -2.25 10.83
CA ASN A 165 -0.32 -2.82 12.07
C ASN A 165 1.20 -2.97 11.98
N ALA A 166 1.72 -3.39 10.82
CA ALA A 166 3.16 -3.47 10.60
C ALA A 166 3.84 -2.08 10.71
N LEU A 167 3.18 -1.03 10.21
CA LEU A 167 3.64 0.35 10.39
C LEU A 167 3.54 0.81 11.84
N ASP A 168 2.43 0.55 12.53
CA ASP A 168 2.29 0.88 13.96
C ASP A 168 3.40 0.22 14.79
N LYS A 169 3.73 -1.05 14.53
CA LYS A 169 4.85 -1.75 15.18
C LYS A 169 6.19 -1.06 14.95
N VAL A 170 6.44 -0.60 13.73
CA VAL A 170 7.67 0.12 13.38
C VAL A 170 7.74 1.47 14.11
N ILE A 171 6.63 2.22 14.13
CA ILE A 171 6.53 3.50 14.86
C ILE A 171 6.72 3.26 16.37
N GLY A 172 6.05 2.27 16.95
CA GLY A 172 6.18 1.97 18.37
C GLY A 172 7.58 1.49 18.78
N TYR A 173 8.27 0.77 17.89
CA TYR A 173 9.67 0.44 18.07
C TYR A 173 10.53 1.71 18.10
N GLY A 174 10.39 2.59 17.09
CA GLY A 174 11.14 3.85 17.03
C GLY A 174 10.90 4.76 18.24
N LEU A 175 9.66 4.83 18.73
CA LEU A 175 9.32 5.57 19.96
C LEU A 175 10.00 4.98 21.20
N THR A 176 10.03 3.64 21.32
CA THR A 176 10.64 2.96 22.47
C THR A 176 12.15 3.13 22.48
N GLU A 177 12.78 3.14 21.31
CA GLU A 177 14.23 3.31 21.14
C GLU A 177 14.65 4.78 20.99
N ASN A 178 13.72 5.73 21.16
CA ASN A 178 13.94 7.17 21.02
C ASN A 178 14.62 7.57 19.69
N ILE A 179 14.13 6.99 18.59
CA ILE A 179 14.59 7.26 17.23
C ILE A 179 13.98 8.59 16.75
N ASP A 180 14.82 9.47 16.25
CA ASP A 180 14.38 10.68 15.57
C ASP A 180 13.82 10.34 14.19
N PHE A 181 12.49 10.39 14.04
CA PHE A 181 11.83 10.05 12.79
C PHE A 181 12.10 11.06 11.66
N GLU A 182 12.51 12.29 11.97
CA GLU A 182 12.78 13.34 10.98
C GLU A 182 13.89 12.94 10.01
N ASP A 183 14.82 12.10 10.45
CA ASP A 183 15.94 11.59 9.67
C ASP A 183 15.72 10.16 9.14
N THR A 184 14.50 9.66 9.21
CA THR A 184 14.15 8.28 8.79
C THR A 184 13.25 8.22 7.56
N PHE A 185 13.13 7.03 6.99
CA PHE A 185 12.11 6.72 6.02
C PHE A 185 11.56 5.31 6.18
N VAL A 186 10.37 5.10 5.64
CA VAL A 186 9.70 3.80 5.66
C VAL A 186 9.74 3.16 4.28
N ALA A 187 10.09 1.88 4.24
CA ALA A 187 9.83 1.02 3.10
C ALA A 187 8.75 -0.01 3.46
N CYS A 188 7.79 -0.27 2.55
CA CYS A 188 6.73 -1.25 2.79
C CYS A 188 6.37 -2.09 1.56
N THR A 189 5.81 -3.29 1.79
CA THR A 189 5.36 -4.18 0.70
C THR A 189 3.92 -3.95 0.27
N GLY A 190 3.09 -3.34 1.13
CA GLY A 190 1.67 -3.06 0.90
C GLY A 190 1.41 -1.72 0.21
N ARG A 191 0.15 -1.46 -0.18
CA ARG A 191 -0.26 -0.17 -0.77
C ARG A 191 -0.14 0.97 0.24
N ILE A 192 0.21 2.17 -0.24
CA ILE A 192 0.17 3.39 0.55
C ILE A 192 -1.27 3.96 0.47
N SER A 193 -2.08 3.65 1.48
CA SER A 193 -3.42 4.24 1.66
C SER A 193 -3.36 5.54 2.44
N SER A 194 -4.45 6.31 2.46
CA SER A 194 -4.57 7.56 3.21
C SER A 194 -4.18 7.40 4.69
N GLU A 195 -4.60 6.30 5.32
CA GLU A 195 -4.21 5.98 6.69
C GLU A 195 -2.71 5.69 6.85
N MET A 196 -2.06 5.05 5.88
CA MET A 196 -0.60 4.83 5.93
C MET A 196 0.14 6.18 5.84
N ALA A 197 -0.28 7.04 4.90
CA ALA A 197 0.29 8.38 4.74
C ALA A 197 0.09 9.24 5.99
N LEU A 198 -1.10 9.17 6.60
CA LEU A 198 -1.40 9.89 7.82
C LEU A 198 -0.52 9.43 8.99
N LYS A 199 -0.38 8.13 9.20
CA LYS A 199 0.48 7.58 10.27
C LYS A 199 1.94 8.00 10.12
N CYS A 200 2.48 7.93 8.90
CA CYS A 200 3.82 8.47 8.63
C CYS A 200 3.89 9.98 8.92
N SER A 201 2.88 10.75 8.55
CA SER A 201 2.87 12.20 8.78
C SER A 201 2.77 12.55 10.27
N VAL A 202 1.95 11.82 11.04
CA VAL A 202 1.82 11.97 12.50
C VAL A 202 3.13 11.63 13.21
N ALA A 203 3.86 10.62 12.72
CA ALA A 203 5.19 10.26 13.23
C ALA A 203 6.33 11.16 12.73
N ASN A 204 6.04 12.21 11.96
CA ASN A 204 7.03 13.07 11.31
C ASN A 204 8.05 12.32 10.43
N ILE A 205 7.62 11.23 9.79
CA ILE A 205 8.45 10.46 8.84
C ILE A 205 8.38 11.14 7.46
N PRO A 206 9.50 11.65 6.90
CA PRO A 206 9.52 12.43 5.66
C PRO A 206 9.28 11.66 4.36
N VAL A 207 9.58 10.36 4.33
CA VAL A 207 9.50 9.57 3.10
C VAL A 207 8.87 8.20 3.37
N VAL A 208 7.91 7.82 2.53
CA VAL A 208 7.34 6.47 2.48
C VAL A 208 7.46 5.88 1.08
N ALA A 209 8.17 4.76 0.98
CA ALA A 209 8.40 4.02 -0.25
C ALA A 209 7.69 2.66 -0.22
N SER A 210 7.14 2.26 -1.37
CA SER A 210 6.40 1.01 -1.48
C SER A 210 6.61 0.28 -2.78
N ARG A 211 6.65 -1.06 -2.70
CA ARG A 211 6.53 -1.96 -3.85
C ARG A 211 5.15 -1.90 -4.52
N GLY A 212 4.13 -1.53 -3.74
CA GLY A 212 2.72 -1.41 -4.13
C GLY A 212 2.35 -0.06 -4.72
N ALA A 213 1.06 0.08 -5.04
CA ALA A 213 0.46 1.33 -5.50
C ALA A 213 0.19 2.30 -4.34
N THR A 214 -0.04 3.57 -4.66
CA THR A 214 -0.62 4.58 -3.76
C THR A 214 -2.06 4.93 -4.17
N THR A 215 -2.87 5.44 -3.25
CA THR A 215 -4.24 5.93 -3.50
C THR A 215 -4.30 7.44 -3.68
N SER A 216 -5.29 7.97 -4.40
CA SER A 216 -5.44 9.42 -4.62
C SER A 216 -5.50 10.22 -3.32
N LEU A 217 -6.32 9.78 -2.34
CA LEU A 217 -6.42 10.45 -1.04
C LEU A 217 -5.09 10.44 -0.25
N ALA A 218 -4.23 9.43 -0.46
CA ALA A 218 -2.91 9.42 0.16
C ALA A 218 -1.99 10.49 -0.45
N ILE A 219 -2.08 10.70 -1.78
CA ILE A 219 -1.36 11.77 -2.47
C ILE A 219 -1.84 13.12 -1.96
N GLU A 220 -3.16 13.35 -1.88
CA GLU A 220 -3.74 14.60 -1.37
C GLU A 220 -3.29 14.92 0.07
N ILE A 221 -3.26 13.91 0.96
CA ILE A 221 -2.71 14.07 2.32
C ILE A 221 -1.23 14.44 2.24
N ALA A 222 -0.44 13.71 1.46
CA ALA A 222 1.00 13.92 1.38
C ALA A 222 1.41 15.26 0.78
N GLU A 223 0.62 15.81 -0.15
CA GLU A 223 0.80 17.17 -0.66
C GLU A 223 0.58 18.22 0.43
N LYS A 224 -0.39 18.00 1.32
CA LYS A 224 -0.72 18.92 2.42
C LYS A 224 0.24 18.79 3.60
N THR A 225 0.74 17.59 3.87
CA THR A 225 1.63 17.33 5.00
C THR A 225 3.11 17.48 4.66
N GLY A 226 3.50 17.52 3.38
CA GLY A 226 4.93 17.56 3.00
C GLY A 226 5.61 16.17 2.95
N LEU A 227 4.85 15.09 3.10
CA LEU A 227 5.30 13.70 2.99
C LEU A 227 5.68 13.34 1.54
N CYS A 228 6.82 12.69 1.32
CA CYS A 228 7.17 12.14 0.00
C CYS A 228 6.65 10.70 -0.14
N ILE A 229 5.77 10.48 -1.12
CA ILE A 229 5.25 9.16 -1.47
C ILE A 229 5.95 8.62 -2.71
N ILE A 230 6.53 7.42 -2.56
CA ILE A 230 7.13 6.65 -3.65
C ILE A 230 6.42 5.31 -3.77
N GLY A 231 5.87 5.02 -4.95
CA GLY A 231 5.20 3.75 -5.23
C GLY A 231 5.83 2.98 -6.38
N PHE A 232 5.41 1.73 -6.55
CA PHE A 232 5.88 0.81 -7.59
C PHE A 232 7.41 0.65 -7.65
N VAL A 233 8.08 0.70 -6.51
CA VAL A 233 9.54 0.48 -6.42
C VAL A 233 9.86 -0.97 -6.81
N ARG A 234 10.55 -1.17 -7.95
CA ARG A 234 10.86 -2.48 -8.54
C ARG A 234 12.14 -2.45 -9.35
N GLY A 235 13.16 -3.18 -8.90
CA GLY A 235 14.50 -3.05 -9.47
C GLY A 235 14.94 -1.59 -9.34
N GLU A 236 15.37 -0.99 -10.45
CA GLU A 236 15.82 0.41 -10.51
C GLU A 236 14.73 1.37 -11.04
N ARG A 237 13.45 1.05 -10.79
CA ARG A 237 12.32 1.88 -11.21
C ARG A 237 11.43 2.19 -10.01
N MET A 238 10.92 3.42 -9.98
CA MET A 238 9.96 3.90 -8.99
C MET A 238 9.14 5.05 -9.56
N ASN A 239 7.96 5.29 -8.97
CA ASN A 239 7.15 6.47 -9.23
C ASN A 239 7.16 7.35 -7.98
N VAL A 240 7.70 8.56 -8.07
CA VAL A 240 7.61 9.56 -7.00
C VAL A 240 6.38 10.41 -7.26
N TYR A 241 5.44 10.44 -6.31
CA TYR A 241 4.14 11.12 -6.47
C TYR A 241 4.13 12.51 -5.84
N THR A 242 4.79 12.69 -4.70
CA THR A 242 4.78 13.94 -3.93
C THR A 242 6.19 14.27 -3.44
N ASN A 243 6.46 15.56 -3.18
CA ASN A 243 7.66 16.04 -2.50
C ASN A 243 8.99 15.48 -3.05
N ARG A 244 9.11 15.39 -4.39
CA ARG A 244 10.27 14.84 -5.12
C ARG A 244 11.61 15.47 -4.72
N GLY A 245 11.60 16.69 -4.20
CA GLY A 245 12.79 17.36 -3.70
C GLY A 245 13.52 16.61 -2.59
N ARG A 246 12.90 15.64 -1.92
CA ARG A 246 13.53 14.76 -0.91
C ARG A 246 14.41 13.65 -1.51
N ILE A 247 14.38 13.43 -2.81
CA ILE A 247 15.14 12.35 -3.46
C ILE A 247 16.32 12.92 -4.26
N ILE A 248 17.51 12.39 -4.05
CA ILE A 248 18.71 12.73 -4.83
C ILE A 248 18.85 11.71 -5.96
N THR A 249 19.18 12.19 -7.15
CA THR A 249 19.39 11.35 -8.33
C THR A 249 20.67 11.75 -9.04
N PRO A 250 21.85 11.52 -8.43
CA PRO A 250 23.11 12.03 -8.94
C PRO A 250 23.49 11.43 -10.29
N ASN A 251 23.05 10.19 -10.56
CA ASN A 251 23.38 9.43 -11.77
C ASN A 251 22.23 9.34 -12.78
N PHE A 252 21.12 10.06 -12.58
CA PHE A 252 19.97 9.96 -13.49
C PHE A 252 20.00 11.08 -14.53
N VAL A 253 19.79 10.72 -15.80
CA VAL A 253 19.62 11.68 -16.89
C VAL A 253 18.18 12.20 -16.89
N GLN A 254 18.00 13.50 -16.76
CA GLN A 254 16.69 14.13 -16.87
C GLN A 254 16.29 14.23 -18.35
N ILE A 255 15.31 13.41 -18.76
CA ILE A 255 14.72 13.50 -20.09
C ILE A 255 13.59 14.54 -20.04
N PRO A 256 13.62 15.60 -20.88
CA PRO A 256 12.55 16.58 -20.92
C PRO A 256 11.22 15.92 -21.34
N PRO A 257 10.07 16.38 -20.82
CA PRO A 257 8.78 15.81 -21.18
C PRO A 257 8.58 15.88 -22.69
N HIS A 258 8.14 14.78 -23.29
CA HIS A 258 7.73 14.78 -24.69
C HIS A 258 6.60 15.80 -24.84
N ARG A 259 6.83 16.88 -25.59
CA ARG A 259 5.75 17.79 -25.98
C ARG A 259 4.66 16.94 -26.63
N PRO A 260 3.39 17.04 -26.20
CA PRO A 260 2.31 16.40 -26.94
C PRO A 260 2.40 16.91 -28.38
N ILE A 261 2.38 15.99 -29.34
CA ILE A 261 2.35 16.35 -30.76
C ILE A 261 1.09 17.20 -30.93
N SER A 262 1.26 18.51 -31.06
CA SER A 262 0.19 19.40 -31.44
C SER A 262 -0.39 18.85 -32.73
N SER A 263 -1.68 18.55 -32.74
CA SER A 263 -2.43 18.24 -33.96
C SER A 263 -2.45 19.47 -34.86
N SER A 264 -1.33 19.75 -35.52
CA SER A 264 -1.28 20.72 -36.61
C SER A 264 -2.18 20.19 -37.71
N ARG A 265 -3.28 20.90 -37.95
CA ARG A 265 -4.18 20.75 -39.09
C ARG A 265 -3.36 20.49 -40.35
N GLY A 266 -3.81 19.52 -41.14
CA GLY A 266 -3.11 18.95 -42.27
C GLY A 266 -2.46 20.00 -43.16
N HIS A 267 -1.14 19.92 -43.26
CA HIS A 267 -0.40 20.31 -44.45
C HIS A 267 0.46 19.11 -44.82
N ALA A 268 0.16 18.49 -45.96
CA ALA A 268 0.96 17.45 -46.53
C ALA A 268 2.35 18.01 -46.85
N VAL A 269 3.33 17.77 -45.98
CA VAL A 269 4.73 18.05 -46.28
C VAL A 269 5.19 17.03 -47.31
N ARG A 270 5.27 17.48 -48.56
CA ARG A 270 5.82 16.74 -49.70
C ARG A 270 7.33 16.59 -49.48
N ILE A 271 7.75 15.44 -48.96
CA ILE A 271 9.18 15.15 -48.78
C ILE A 271 9.82 15.00 -50.16
N ARG A 272 10.61 16.01 -50.57
CA ARG A 272 11.58 15.86 -51.66
C ARG A 272 12.69 14.93 -51.17
N LYS A 273 12.87 13.81 -51.86
CA LYS A 273 14.07 12.97 -51.75
C LYS A 273 15.26 13.77 -52.25
N GLN A 274 16.14 14.23 -51.36
CA GLN A 274 17.53 14.53 -51.73
C GLN A 274 18.44 14.52 -50.50
N GLY A 275 19.40 13.60 -50.53
CA GLY A 275 20.73 13.72 -49.94
C GLY A 275 20.85 13.94 -48.44
N LEU A 276 20.94 12.85 -47.67
CA LEU A 276 21.83 12.80 -46.51
C LEU A 276 22.48 11.40 -46.48
N LEU A 277 23.65 11.35 -47.12
CA LEU A 277 24.70 10.40 -46.80
C LEU A 277 25.47 10.96 -45.60
N ASP A 278 26.04 10.03 -44.82
CA ASP A 278 27.11 10.20 -43.82
C ASP A 278 26.73 10.54 -42.36
N HIS A 279 26.37 9.48 -41.61
CA HIS A 279 26.86 9.29 -40.23
C HIS A 279 26.89 7.78 -39.86
N PRO A 280 27.97 7.24 -39.27
CA PRO A 280 28.16 5.80 -39.14
C PRO A 280 27.55 5.24 -37.85
N TYR A 281 26.26 4.94 -37.84
CA TYR A 281 25.65 3.97 -36.92
C TYR A 281 24.52 3.23 -37.63
N ARG A 282 24.90 2.30 -38.51
CA ARG A 282 23.99 1.26 -39.06
C ARG A 282 24.68 -0.09 -39.04
N LYS A 283 24.61 -0.79 -37.91
CA LYS A 283 24.54 -2.26 -37.87
C LYS A 283 23.54 -2.65 -36.78
N ASN A 284 22.59 -3.52 -37.15
CA ASN A 284 21.48 -4.11 -36.40
C ASN A 284 20.09 -3.49 -36.61
N LEU A 285 19.64 -3.54 -37.86
CA LEU A 285 18.24 -3.46 -38.26
C LEU A 285 17.84 -4.80 -38.93
N LEU A 286 17.82 -5.86 -38.12
CA LEU A 286 17.15 -7.12 -38.43
C LEU A 286 16.24 -7.49 -37.24
N SER A 287 15.15 -6.74 -37.10
CA SER A 287 13.92 -7.22 -36.42
C SER A 287 12.67 -6.38 -36.72
N LEU A 288 12.80 -5.25 -37.44
CA LEU A 288 11.64 -4.44 -37.87
C LEU A 288 10.75 -5.09 -38.94
N ALA A 289 11.06 -6.31 -39.39
CA ALA A 289 10.19 -7.12 -40.25
C ALA A 289 9.18 -7.99 -39.46
N PHE A 290 9.34 -8.14 -38.14
CA PHE A 290 8.39 -8.93 -37.32
C PHE A 290 7.21 -8.09 -36.81
N TYR A 291 7.38 -6.77 -36.67
CA TYR A 291 6.35 -5.88 -36.14
C TYR A 291 5.29 -5.42 -37.15
N ARG A 292 5.48 -5.70 -38.45
CA ARG A 292 4.49 -5.37 -39.50
C ARG A 292 3.45 -6.47 -39.75
N SER A 293 3.61 -7.67 -39.18
CA SER A 293 2.65 -8.77 -39.37
C SER A 293 1.62 -8.95 -38.24
N LEU A 294 1.73 -8.23 -37.11
CA LEU A 294 0.72 -8.28 -36.04
C LEU A 294 -0.36 -7.18 -36.12
N ARG A 295 -0.19 -6.16 -36.97
CA ARG A 295 -1.22 -5.12 -37.16
C ARG A 295 -2.38 -5.54 -38.05
N HIS A 296 -2.26 -6.63 -38.79
CA HIS A 296 -3.36 -7.20 -39.57
C HIS A 296 -4.12 -8.35 -38.87
N LEU A 297 -3.65 -8.84 -37.72
CA LEU A 297 -4.36 -9.87 -36.94
C LEU A 297 -5.30 -9.29 -35.87
N CYS A 298 -5.07 -8.07 -35.40
CA CYS A 298 -5.97 -7.40 -34.42
C CYS A 298 -7.22 -6.76 -35.03
N PHE A 299 -7.33 -6.65 -36.36
CA PHE A 299 -8.55 -6.10 -36.99
C PHE A 299 -9.59 -7.17 -37.39
N SER A 300 -9.25 -8.46 -37.31
CA SER A 300 -10.17 -9.55 -37.68
C SER A 300 -10.78 -10.32 -36.50
N ILE A 301 -10.46 -9.97 -35.25
CA ILE A 301 -11.05 -10.57 -34.04
C ILE A 301 -12.09 -9.64 -33.36
N ARG A 302 -12.16 -8.36 -33.75
CA ARG A 302 -13.12 -7.39 -33.17
C ARG A 302 -14.46 -7.25 -33.93
N LEU A 303 -14.77 -8.17 -34.84
CA LEU A 303 -16.06 -8.21 -35.57
C LEU A 303 -16.80 -9.57 -35.49
N ARG A 304 -16.39 -10.49 -34.60
CA ARG A 304 -17.12 -11.77 -34.38
C ARG A 304 -17.75 -11.97 -33.00
N SER A 305 -17.68 -10.98 -32.09
CA SER A 305 -18.35 -11.06 -30.78
C SER A 305 -19.55 -10.11 -30.59
N CYS A 306 -19.99 -9.41 -31.64
CA CYS A 306 -21.17 -8.53 -31.60
C CYS A 306 -22.42 -9.13 -32.31
N ARG A 307 -22.49 -10.46 -32.45
CA ARG A 307 -23.64 -11.17 -33.07
C ARG A 307 -24.11 -12.43 -32.32
N LYS A 308 -23.85 -12.53 -31.01
CA LYS A 308 -24.36 -13.62 -30.15
C LYS A 308 -25.01 -13.17 -28.84
N GLU A 309 -25.52 -11.94 -28.77
CA GLU A 309 -26.40 -11.47 -27.67
C GLU A 309 -27.71 -10.89 -28.22
N LYS A 310 -28.44 -11.72 -28.98
CA LYS A 310 -29.88 -11.53 -29.24
C LYS A 310 -30.51 -12.91 -29.44
N ARG A 311 -30.70 -13.65 -28.34
CA ARG A 311 -31.64 -14.79 -28.19
C ARG A 311 -31.43 -15.43 -26.81
N PHE A 312 -31.92 -14.77 -25.76
CA PHE A 312 -32.38 -15.41 -24.52
C PHE A 312 -33.30 -14.41 -23.81
N SER A 313 -34.48 -14.22 -24.38
CA SER A 313 -35.62 -13.58 -23.74
C SER A 313 -36.86 -14.29 -24.28
N ALA A 314 -37.28 -15.36 -23.60
CA ALA A 314 -38.64 -15.90 -23.60
C ALA A 314 -38.67 -17.31 -22.98
N VAL A 315 -38.65 -17.43 -21.64
CA VAL A 315 -39.43 -18.47 -20.93
C VAL A 315 -39.74 -17.91 -19.54
N LEU A 316 -40.86 -17.21 -19.40
CA LEU A 316 -41.60 -17.08 -18.14
C LEU A 316 -43.02 -16.63 -18.53
N LYS A 317 -43.85 -17.61 -18.90
CA LYS A 317 -45.31 -17.47 -18.96
C LYS A 317 -45.90 -18.22 -17.77
N ALA A 318 -46.38 -17.42 -16.82
CA ALA A 318 -47.63 -17.54 -16.08
C ALA A 318 -48.18 -18.93 -15.76
N ARG A 319 -48.33 -19.23 -14.47
CA ARG A 319 -49.57 -19.80 -13.91
C ARG A 319 -49.87 -19.21 -12.52
N PRO A 320 -51.15 -19.12 -12.12
CA PRO A 320 -51.65 -18.11 -11.20
C PRO A 320 -51.84 -18.61 -9.77
N PHE A 321 -51.98 -17.61 -8.89
CA PHE A 321 -52.63 -17.64 -7.57
C PHE A 321 -53.65 -18.76 -7.37
N LEU A 322 -53.50 -19.53 -6.29
CA LEU A 322 -54.62 -20.09 -5.52
C LEU A 322 -54.22 -20.15 -4.04
N SER A 323 -54.95 -19.35 -3.26
CA SER A 323 -55.05 -19.37 -1.81
C SER A 323 -55.76 -20.64 -1.33
N GLY A 324 -55.26 -21.26 -0.26
CA GLY A 324 -55.95 -22.36 0.42
C GLY A 324 -55.21 -22.83 1.67
N THR A 325 -55.58 -22.30 2.83
CA THR A 325 -55.62 -23.03 4.12
C THR A 325 -56.66 -24.17 4.03
N PRO A 326 -56.83 -25.14 4.98
CA PRO A 326 -56.28 -25.34 6.35
C PRO A 326 -55.90 -26.86 6.56
N PRO A 327 -56.01 -27.52 7.75
CA PRO A 327 -56.16 -27.07 9.13
C PRO A 327 -55.19 -27.68 10.17
N LEU A 328 -55.26 -27.07 11.35
CA LEU A 328 -54.84 -27.52 12.67
C LEU A 328 -55.12 -29.00 12.97
N ARG A 329 -54.11 -29.69 13.50
CA ARG A 329 -54.12 -30.47 14.74
C ARG A 329 -52.69 -30.62 15.25
#